data_AF-A0AAW5N0Q7-F1
#
_entry.id   AF-A0AAW5N0Q7-F1
#
_cell.length_a   1.000
_cell.length_b   1.000
_cell.length_c   1.000
_cell.angle_alpha   90.00
_cell.angle_beta   90.00
_cell.angle_gamma   90.00
#
_symmetry.space_group_name_H-M   'P 1'
#
loop_
_entity.id
_entity.type
_entity.pdbx_description
1 polymer ?
#
loop_
_entity_poly.entity_id
_entity_poly.type
_entity_poly.pdbx_seq_one_letter_code
_entity_poly.pdbx_strand_id
1 'polypeptide(L)'
;KLVSEPGVGTIATGVAKAYADLITIAGYDGGTGASPLSSVKYAGCPWELGLVETQQALVANGLRHKIRLQVDGGLKTGVDIIKAAILGA
;
A
#
# COMPACT_ATOMS: atom_id res chain seq x y z
N LYS A 1 -1.33 6.25 -6.32
CA LYS A 1 -0.30 5.77 -5.37
C LYS A 1 -0.58 6.40 -4.01
N LEU A 2 -0.69 5.59 -2.97
CA LEU A 2 -0.92 5.97 -1.58
C LEU A 2 0.28 5.50 -0.75
N VAL A 3 0.57 6.17 0.36
CA VAL A 3 1.58 5.73 1.33
C VAL A 3 0.87 4.99 2.47
N SER A 4 1.48 3.93 2.96
CA SER A 4 0.98 3.15 4.09
C SER A 4 0.93 4.02 5.35
N GLU A 5 -0.25 4.08 5.96
CA GLU A 5 -0.56 4.76 7.21
C GLU A 5 -1.89 4.20 7.74
N PRO A 6 -2.16 4.20 9.07
CA PRO A 6 -3.45 3.78 9.60
C PRO A 6 -4.62 4.53 8.93
N GLY A 7 -5.61 3.77 8.45
CA GLY A 7 -6.78 4.32 7.77
C GLY A 7 -6.66 4.38 6.24
N VAL A 8 -5.50 4.00 5.66
CA VAL A 8 -5.31 3.93 4.21
C VAL A 8 -6.33 3.02 3.53
N GLY A 9 -6.82 1.97 4.21
CA GLY A 9 -7.83 1.07 3.66
C GLY A 9 -9.16 1.79 3.40
N THR A 10 -9.58 2.67 4.32
CA THR A 10 -10.77 3.51 4.12
C THR A 10 -10.60 4.40 2.89
N ILE A 11 -9.45 5.05 2.75
CA ILE A 11 -9.14 5.90 1.60
C ILE A 11 -9.15 5.07 0.31
N ALA A 12 -8.55 3.88 0.30
CA ALA A 12 -8.49 3.00 -0.86
C ALA A 12 -9.90 2.57 -1.33
N THR A 13 -10.85 2.33 -0.43
CA THR A 13 -12.23 2.05 -0.83
C THR A 13 -12.89 3.25 -1.52
N GLY A 14 -12.60 4.47 -1.08
CA GLY A 14 -13.04 5.70 -1.74
C GLY A 14 -12.42 5.85 -3.15
N VAL A 15 -11.12 5.62 -3.26
CA VAL A 15 -10.39 5.63 -4.54
C VAL A 15 -10.96 4.60 -5.52
N ALA A 16 -11.30 3.40 -5.03
CA ALA A 16 -11.93 2.37 -5.86
C ALA A 16 -13.34 2.76 -6.34
N LYS A 17 -14.13 3.43 -5.50
CA LYS A 17 -15.45 3.98 -5.89
C LYS A 17 -15.32 5.15 -6.88
N ALA A 18 -14.19 5.83 -6.89
CA ALA A 18 -13.84 6.87 -7.85
C ALA A 18 -13.26 6.34 -9.17
N TYR A 19 -13.50 5.06 -9.50
CA TYR A 19 -13.13 4.42 -10.76
C TYR A 19 -11.62 4.33 -11.04
N ALA A 20 -10.78 4.27 -10.00
CA ALA A 20 -9.41 3.86 -10.20
C ALA A 20 -9.34 2.39 -10.63
N ASP A 21 -8.38 2.01 -11.48
CA ASP A 21 -8.13 0.61 -11.85
C ASP A 21 -6.98 -0.03 -11.04
N LEU A 22 -6.10 0.80 -10.48
CA LEU A 22 -4.87 0.41 -9.79
C LEU A 22 -4.67 1.25 -8.54
N ILE A 23 -4.36 0.58 -7.42
CA ILE A 23 -3.90 1.22 -6.20
C ILE A 23 -2.53 0.65 -5.85
N THR A 24 -1.54 1.54 -5.69
CA THR A 24 -0.23 1.19 -5.15
C THR A 24 -0.15 1.65 -3.70
N ILE A 25 0.20 0.76 -2.78
CA ILE A 25 0.53 1.06 -1.40
C ILE A 25 2.05 1.10 -1.25
N ALA A 26 2.59 2.23 -0.82
CA ALA A 26 4.02 2.44 -0.63
C ALA A 26 4.40 2.36 0.85
N GLY A 27 5.46 1.62 1.17
CA GLY A 27 6.05 1.62 2.53
C GLY A 27 6.85 2.88 2.84
N TYR A 28 7.13 3.09 4.13
CA TYR A 28 8.03 4.17 4.59
C TYR A 28 9.48 4.03 4.09
N ASP A 29 9.84 2.85 3.60
CA ASP A 29 11.17 2.46 3.14
C ASP A 29 11.39 2.70 1.64
N GLY A 30 10.57 3.56 1.03
CA GLY A 30 10.74 4.06 -0.33
C GLY A 30 11.99 4.96 -0.48
N GLY A 31 12.61 4.90 -1.66
CA GLY A 31 13.75 5.75 -2.01
C GLY A 31 13.34 7.16 -2.46
N THR A 32 14.20 8.15 -2.18
CA THR A 32 14.08 9.53 -2.70
C THR A 32 15.47 10.14 -2.90
N GLY A 33 15.62 10.95 -3.96
CA GLY A 33 16.85 11.69 -4.22
C GLY A 33 17.01 12.94 -3.35
N ALA A 34 15.91 13.50 -2.85
CA ALA A 34 15.91 14.68 -1.98
C ALA A 34 14.65 14.70 -1.10
N SER A 35 14.84 14.68 0.22
CA SER A 35 13.75 14.78 1.21
C SER A 35 14.33 15.21 2.56
N PRO A 36 13.57 15.93 3.42
CA PRO A 36 13.98 16.19 4.78
C PRO A 36 14.29 14.89 5.53
N LEU A 37 15.38 14.89 6.32
CA LEU A 37 15.77 13.71 7.08
C LEU A 37 14.67 13.27 8.05
N SER A 38 13.91 14.22 8.59
CA SER A 38 12.76 13.94 9.45
C SER A 38 11.71 13.10 8.73
N SER A 39 11.35 13.45 7.49
CA SER A 39 10.38 12.69 6.70
C SER A 39 10.87 11.28 6.38
N VAL A 40 12.15 11.15 5.97
CA VAL A 40 12.74 9.84 5.63
C VAL A 40 12.79 8.91 6.84
N LYS A 41 12.91 9.45 8.05
CA LYS A 41 13.06 8.65 9.28
C LYS A 41 11.77 8.44 10.06
N TYR A 42 10.79 9.34 9.93
CA TYR A 42 9.65 9.42 10.85
C TYR A 42 8.28 9.54 10.17
N ALA A 43 8.19 9.55 8.84
CA ALA A 43 6.91 9.58 8.12
C ALA A 43 6.61 8.23 7.46
N GLY A 44 5.34 7.82 7.52
CA GLY A 44 4.83 6.58 6.91
C GLY A 44 4.89 5.36 7.82
N CYS A 45 4.26 4.28 7.38
CA CYS A 45 4.21 2.98 8.06
C CYS A 45 4.73 1.85 7.15
N PRO A 46 5.06 0.67 7.70
CA PRO A 46 5.45 -0.50 6.91
C PRO A 46 4.40 -0.83 5.86
N TRP A 47 4.83 -1.25 4.67
CA TRP A 47 3.88 -1.55 3.58
C TRP A 47 3.00 -2.75 3.93
N GLU A 48 3.49 -3.69 4.76
CA GLU A 48 2.73 -4.88 5.17
C GLU A 48 1.42 -4.50 5.86
N LEU A 49 1.45 -3.49 6.73
CA LEU A 49 0.27 -3.04 7.47
C LEU A 49 -0.75 -2.38 6.55
N GLY A 50 -0.32 -1.39 5.76
CA GLY A 50 -1.21 -0.68 4.84
C GLY A 50 -1.74 -1.56 3.70
N LEU A 51 -0.94 -2.52 3.23
CA LEU A 51 -1.35 -3.49 2.20
C LEU A 51 -2.46 -4.39 2.73
N VAL A 52 -2.28 -4.98 3.92
CA VAL A 52 -3.29 -5.83 4.55
C VAL A 52 -4.56 -5.05 4.86
N GLU A 53 -4.43 -3.85 5.42
CA GLU A 53 -5.59 -3.00 5.72
C GLU A 53 -6.38 -2.67 4.44
N THR A 54 -5.67 -2.32 3.37
CA THR A 54 -6.27 -2.04 2.06
C THR A 54 -6.96 -3.27 1.47
N GLN A 55 -6.28 -4.42 1.49
CA GLN A 55 -6.83 -5.70 1.05
C GLN A 55 -8.13 -6.02 1.79
N GLN A 56 -8.11 -5.97 3.12
CA GLN A 56 -9.27 -6.27 3.97
C GLN A 56 -10.41 -5.28 3.74
N ALA A 57 -10.13 -3.98 3.68
CA ALA A 57 -11.15 -2.96 3.45
C ALA A 57 -11.82 -3.11 2.08
N LEU A 58 -11.04 -3.38 1.02
CA LEU A 58 -11.56 -3.63 -0.32
C LEU A 58 -12.40 -4.91 -0.38
N VAL A 59 -11.99 -5.98 0.32
CA VAL A 59 -12.76 -7.24 0.39
C VAL A 59 -14.07 -7.01 1.15
N ALA A 60 -14.04 -6.38 2.32
CA ALA A 60 -15.20 -6.12 3.15
C ALA A 60 -16.26 -5.24 2.43
N ASN A 61 -15.82 -4.37 1.52
CA ASN A 61 -16.71 -3.53 0.72
C ASN A 61 -17.10 -4.16 -0.64
N GLY A 62 -16.66 -5.38 -0.95
CA GLY A 62 -16.93 -6.03 -2.23
C GLY A 62 -16.29 -5.32 -3.42
N LEU A 63 -15.19 -4.57 -3.21
CA LEU A 63 -14.51 -3.79 -4.25
C LEU A 63 -13.20 -4.42 -4.73
N ARG A 64 -12.66 -5.42 -4.01
CA ARG A 64 -11.33 -5.98 -4.31
C ARG A 64 -11.17 -6.52 -5.73
N HIS A 65 -12.23 -7.06 -6.32
CA HIS A 65 -12.22 -7.59 -7.68
C HIS A 65 -12.12 -6.51 -8.77
N LYS A 66 -12.39 -5.24 -8.45
CA LYS A 66 -12.36 -4.12 -9.40
C LYS A 66 -10.98 -3.50 -9.55
N ILE A 67 -10.08 -3.75 -8.60
CA ILE A 67 -8.83 -3.02 -8.44
C ILE A 67 -7.66 -3.99 -8.52
N ARG A 68 -6.63 -3.63 -9.28
CA ARG A 68 -5.31 -4.23 -9.11
C ARG A 68 -4.64 -3.58 -7.90
N LEU A 69 -4.22 -4.36 -6.93
CA LEU A 69 -3.44 -3.86 -5.80
C LEU A 69 -1.95 -4.05 -6.15
N GLN A 70 -1.11 -3.11 -5.76
CA GLN A 70 0.32 -3.18 -5.96
C GLN A 70 1.00 -2.67 -4.70
N VAL A 71 2.21 -3.15 -4.43
CA VAL A 71 3.02 -2.67 -3.33
C VAL A 71 4.43 -2.29 -3.79
N ASP A 72 4.97 -1.25 -3.19
CA ASP A 72 6.40 -0.92 -3.24
C ASP A 72 6.90 -0.47 -1.86
N GLY A 73 8.23 -0.41 -1.70
CA GLY A 73 8.89 -0.17 -0.41
C GLY A 73 9.88 -1.27 -0.09
N GLY A 74 11.17 -0.99 -0.26
CA GLY A 74 12.27 -1.87 0.18
C GLY A 74 12.30 -3.32 -0.32
N LEU A 75 11.47 -3.73 -1.29
CA LEU A 75 11.42 -5.09 -1.84
C LEU A 75 12.75 -5.45 -2.51
N LYS A 76 13.49 -6.40 -1.95
CA LYS A 76 14.84 -6.77 -2.42
C LYS A 76 14.98 -8.24 -2.78
N THR A 77 14.14 -9.09 -2.21
CA THR A 77 14.26 -10.55 -2.31
C THR A 77 12.98 -11.18 -2.84
N GLY A 78 13.08 -12.40 -3.38
CA GLY A 78 11.92 -13.16 -3.80
C GLY A 78 10.95 -13.45 -2.64
N VAL A 79 11.45 -13.60 -1.41
CA VAL A 79 10.61 -13.80 -0.22
C VAL A 79 9.74 -12.57 0.05
N ASP A 80 10.25 -11.35 -0.17
CA ASP A 80 9.47 -10.12 -0.02
C ASP A 80 8.31 -10.09 -1.01
N ILE A 81 8.56 -10.52 -2.26
CA ILE A 81 7.53 -10.62 -3.30
C ILE A 81 6.46 -11.65 -2.93
N ILE A 82 6.87 -12.83 -2.42
CA ILE A 82 5.90 -13.85 -2.00
C ILE A 82 5.07 -13.38 -0.81
N LYS A 83 5.68 -12.71 0.17
CA LYS A 83 4.94 -12.10 1.29
C LYS A 83 3.94 -11.05 0.78
N ALA A 84 4.36 -10.15 -0.09
CA ALA A 84 3.47 -9.16 -0.71
C ALA A 84 2.26 -9.81 -1.39
N ALA A 85 2.49 -10.85 -2.20
CA ALA A 85 1.42 -11.58 -2.88
C ALA A 85 0.44 -12.24 -1.89
N ILE A 86 0.96 -12.88 -0.83
CA ILE A 86 0.12 -13.50 0.22
C ILE A 86 -0.73 -12.44 0.94
N LEU A 87 -0.18 -11.25 1.16
CA LEU A 87 -0.87 -10.15 1.85
C LEU A 87 -1.86 -9.40 0.95
N GLY A 88 -1.91 -9.71 -0.35
CA GLY A 88 -2.98 -9.30 -1.26
C GLY A 88 -2.59 -8.29 -2.33
N ALA A 89 -1.29 -8.02 -2.53
CA ALA A 89 -0.80 -7.32 -3.72
C ALA A 89 -1.17 -8.12 -4.98
#